data_AF-A0A2W5QC45-F1
#
_entry.id   AF-A0A2W5QC45-F1
#
_cell.length_a   1.000
_cell.length_b   1.000
_cell.length_c   1.000
_cell.angle_alpha   90.00
_cell.angle_beta   90.00
_cell.angle_gamma   90.00
#
_symmetry.space_group_name_H-M   'P 1'
#
loop_
_entity.id
_entity.type
_entity.pdbx_description
1 polymer ?
#
loop_
_entity_poly.entity_id
_entity_poly.type
_entity_poly.pdbx_seq_one_letter_code
_entity_poly.pdbx_strand_id
1 'polypeptide(L)'
;MPRRGPIRERGMSIDVSAIHHVTIGCAREDLPVLLAFYAGTLGLQEGYRPALRHPGHWLYAGGHAVLHLNALLPRSPARQGGVVDHIALKARGLAATREALAAAEVAFSETPLKGTRLHQVFLQDPLGLKVELNFDLDLEILPGAPAV
;
A
#
# COMPACT_ATOMS: atom_id res chain seq x y z
N MET A 1 -13.94 -41.34 39.13
CA MET A 1 -14.32 -40.24 38.21
C MET A 1 -14.02 -38.91 38.87
N PRO A 2 -13.20 -38.00 38.29
CA PRO A 2 -13.02 -36.65 38.80
C PRO A 2 -13.99 -35.65 38.14
N ARG A 3 -14.43 -34.69 38.96
CA ARG A 3 -15.47 -33.68 38.67
C ARG A 3 -14.98 -32.65 37.64
N ARG A 4 -15.83 -32.30 36.66
CA ARG A 4 -15.59 -31.19 35.72
C ARG A 4 -15.67 -29.86 36.48
N GLY A 5 -14.56 -29.12 36.52
CA GLY A 5 -14.51 -27.74 37.01
C GLY A 5 -15.23 -26.75 36.06
N PRO A 6 -15.44 -25.50 36.49
CA PRO A 6 -16.24 -24.54 35.73
C PRO A 6 -15.63 -24.27 34.36
N ILE A 7 -16.50 -24.26 33.35
CA ILE A 7 -16.17 -23.88 31.97
C ILE A 7 -15.72 -22.42 32.03
N ARG A 8 -14.44 -22.16 31.75
CA ARG A 8 -13.96 -20.79 31.53
C ARG A 8 -14.72 -20.25 30.31
N GLU A 9 -15.52 -19.21 30.53
CA GLU A 9 -16.08 -18.43 29.43
C GLU A 9 -14.93 -18.02 28.51
N ARG A 10 -15.06 -18.34 27.22
CA ARG A 10 -14.11 -17.92 26.19
C ARG A 10 -14.15 -16.39 26.16
N GLY A 11 -13.20 -15.77 26.87
CA GLY A 11 -12.99 -14.33 26.81
C GLY A 11 -12.83 -13.93 25.35
N MET A 12 -13.54 -12.88 24.94
CA MET A 12 -13.56 -12.40 23.56
C MET A 12 -12.12 -12.27 23.03
N SER A 13 -11.84 -13.01 21.96
CA SER A 13 -10.55 -13.05 21.29
C SER A 13 -10.37 -11.83 20.40
N ILE A 14 -9.13 -11.43 20.18
CA ILE A 14 -8.75 -10.45 19.17
C ILE A 14 -9.34 -10.88 17.80
N ASP A 15 -10.01 -9.96 17.12
CA ASP A 15 -10.60 -10.16 15.78
C ASP A 15 -9.95 -9.17 14.79
N VAL A 16 -8.94 -9.64 14.04
CA VAL A 16 -8.25 -8.84 13.02
C VAL A 16 -8.88 -9.16 11.67
N SER A 17 -9.50 -8.17 11.03
CA SER A 17 -10.21 -8.34 9.76
C SER A 17 -9.33 -8.13 8.52
N ALA A 18 -8.42 -7.15 8.56
CA ALA A 18 -7.56 -6.80 7.44
C ALA A 18 -6.38 -5.92 7.87
N ILE A 19 -5.43 -5.71 6.96
CA ILE A 19 -4.50 -4.59 7.07
C ILE A 19 -5.31 -3.29 6.93
N HIS A 20 -5.21 -2.41 7.92
CA HIS A 20 -5.84 -1.09 7.82
C HIS A 20 -5.02 -0.13 6.98
N HIS A 21 -3.73 0.03 7.29
CA HIS A 21 -2.82 0.94 6.59
C HIS A 21 -1.37 0.54 6.84
N VAL A 22 -0.46 1.07 6.02
CA VAL A 22 0.99 1.01 6.22
C VAL A 22 1.52 2.40 6.50
N THR A 23 2.54 2.50 7.35
CA THR A 23 3.29 3.76 7.55
C THR A 23 4.69 3.64 6.95
N ILE A 24 5.06 4.62 6.11
CA ILE A 24 6.44 4.82 5.66
C ILE A 24 7.03 5.94 6.52
N GLY A 25 7.96 5.56 7.40
CA GLY A 25 8.75 6.49 8.18
C GLY A 25 9.91 7.03 7.35
N CYS A 26 10.02 8.35 7.22
CA CYS A 26 11.09 9.00 6.46
C CYS A 26 11.67 10.21 7.21
N ALA A 27 12.69 10.83 6.62
CA ALA A 27 13.11 12.18 6.96
C ALA A 27 12.13 13.21 6.38
N ARG A 28 12.08 14.40 6.99
CA ARG A 28 11.11 15.44 6.63
C ARG A 28 11.29 15.90 5.18
N GLU A 29 12.54 16.00 4.74
CA GLU A 29 12.94 16.41 3.40
C GLU A 29 12.51 15.44 2.30
N ASP A 30 12.22 14.18 2.64
CA ASP A 30 11.77 13.16 1.68
C ASP A 30 10.25 13.13 1.49
N LEU A 31 9.47 13.82 2.35
CA LEU A 31 8.01 13.87 2.21
C LEU A 31 7.56 14.37 0.83
N PRO A 32 8.13 15.45 0.24
CA PRO A 32 7.68 15.93 -1.06
C PRO A 32 7.91 14.91 -2.20
N VAL A 33 9.05 14.22 -2.22
CA VAL A 33 9.33 13.24 -3.29
C VAL A 33 8.48 11.98 -3.13
N LEU A 34 8.24 11.54 -1.90
CA LEU A 34 7.32 10.43 -1.62
C LEU A 34 5.88 10.80 -1.99
N LEU A 35 5.43 12.01 -1.63
CA LEU A 35 4.08 12.47 -1.97
C LEU A 35 3.91 12.57 -3.49
N ALA A 36 4.87 13.15 -4.20
CA ALA A 36 4.83 13.25 -5.66
C ALA A 36 4.75 11.86 -6.32
N PHE A 37 5.47 10.87 -5.78
CA PHE A 37 5.41 9.50 -6.28
C PHE A 37 4.07 8.82 -5.97
N TYR A 38 3.67 8.74 -4.71
CA TYR A 38 2.48 7.98 -4.33
C TYR A 38 1.18 8.65 -4.78
N ALA A 39 1.09 9.98 -4.77
CA ALA A 39 -0.09 10.71 -5.23
C ALA A 39 -0.04 10.99 -6.73
N GLY A 40 1.10 11.46 -7.25
CA GLY A 40 1.23 11.85 -8.66
C GLY A 40 1.42 10.66 -9.61
N THR A 41 2.23 9.67 -9.25
CA THR A 41 2.50 8.50 -10.10
C THR A 41 1.52 7.36 -9.84
N LEU A 42 1.26 7.03 -8.57
CA LEU A 42 0.38 5.90 -8.21
C LEU A 42 -1.08 6.30 -8.00
N GLY A 43 -1.41 7.60 -8.12
CA GLY A 43 -2.78 8.08 -8.11
C GLY A 43 -3.49 7.99 -6.74
N LEU A 44 -2.76 7.74 -5.64
CA LEU A 44 -3.35 7.78 -4.31
C LEU A 44 -3.79 9.21 -3.99
N GLN A 45 -4.92 9.35 -3.32
CA GLN A 45 -5.49 10.67 -3.03
C GLN A 45 -5.01 11.15 -1.67
N GLU A 46 -4.37 12.32 -1.62
CA GLU A 46 -4.14 12.96 -0.32
C GLU A 46 -5.48 13.36 0.30
N GLY A 47 -5.70 12.96 1.56
CA GLY A 47 -6.97 13.16 2.23
C GLY A 47 -6.82 13.68 3.65
N TYR A 48 -7.91 13.54 4.43
CA TYR A 48 -7.95 14.07 5.79
C TYR A 48 -6.81 13.53 6.64
N ARG A 49 -6.12 14.44 7.33
CA ARG A 49 -5.07 14.16 8.29
C ARG A 49 -5.38 14.87 9.60
N PRO A 50 -5.56 14.13 10.71
CA PRO A 50 -5.66 14.74 12.04
C PRO A 50 -4.44 15.58 12.37
N ALA A 51 -4.59 16.51 13.32
CA ALA A 51 -3.46 17.21 13.91
C ALA A 51 -2.57 16.22 14.67
N LEU A 52 -1.44 15.84 14.06
CA LEU A 52 -0.46 14.90 14.61
C LEU A 52 0.87 15.63 14.85
N ARG A 53 1.64 15.14 15.83
CA ARG A 53 2.93 15.73 16.24
C ARG A 53 3.93 15.84 15.08
N HIS A 54 4.02 14.79 14.26
CA HIS A 54 4.98 14.71 13.17
C HIS A 54 4.37 15.28 11.88
N PRO A 55 5.15 15.93 11.00
CA PRO A 55 4.74 16.23 9.63
C PRO A 55 4.49 14.95 8.83
N GLY A 56 3.55 14.97 7.90
CA GLY A 56 3.23 13.82 7.07
C GLY A 56 1.97 13.98 6.23
N HIS A 57 1.61 12.93 5.51
CA HIS A 57 0.47 12.87 4.60
C HIS A 57 -0.29 11.56 4.79
N TRP A 58 -1.62 11.63 4.78
CA TRP A 58 -2.46 10.44 4.68
C TRP A 58 -2.94 10.30 3.24
N LEU A 59 -2.63 9.16 2.64
CA LEU A 59 -2.97 8.83 1.27
C LEU A 59 -4.05 7.74 1.24
N TYR A 60 -5.04 7.98 0.40
CA TYR A 60 -6.31 7.25 0.37
C TYR A 60 -6.48 6.52 -0.97
N ALA A 61 -7.13 5.36 -0.90
CA ALA A 61 -7.64 4.60 -2.03
C ALA A 61 -9.07 4.14 -1.72
N GLY A 62 -10.02 4.36 -2.64
CA GLY A 62 -11.42 3.97 -2.45
C GLY A 62 -12.06 4.57 -1.18
N GLY A 63 -11.68 5.79 -0.79
CA GLY A 63 -12.17 6.44 0.43
C GLY A 63 -11.54 5.95 1.73
N HIS A 64 -10.61 4.99 1.69
CA HIS A 64 -9.92 4.47 2.87
C HIS A 64 -8.48 4.98 2.95
N ALA A 65 -8.03 5.38 4.13
CA ALA A 65 -6.63 5.73 4.39
C ALA A 65 -5.78 4.45 4.39
N VAL A 66 -4.92 4.30 3.39
CA VAL A 66 -4.13 3.07 3.17
C VAL A 66 -2.64 3.27 3.41
N LEU A 67 -2.14 4.50 3.26
CA LEU A 67 -0.71 4.81 3.38
C LEU A 67 -0.49 6.10 4.17
N HIS A 68 0.37 6.04 5.19
CA HIS A 68 0.81 7.19 5.98
C HIS A 68 2.27 7.48 5.68
N LEU A 69 2.54 8.61 5.03
CA LEU A 69 3.90 9.15 4.93
C LEU A 69 4.15 9.97 6.19
N ASN A 70 5.18 9.64 6.97
CA ASN A 70 5.37 10.25 8.28
C ASN A 70 6.85 10.57 8.56
N ALA A 71 7.14 11.84 8.85
CA ALA A 71 8.48 12.30 9.18
C ALA A 71 8.87 11.91 10.62
N LEU A 72 9.24 10.64 10.78
CA LEU A 72 9.58 10.01 12.06
C LEU A 72 11.09 9.97 12.31
N LEU A 73 11.90 10.08 11.26
CA LEU A 73 13.33 9.82 11.32
C LEU A 73 14.12 11.12 11.11
N PRO A 74 15.29 11.26 11.75
CA PRO A 74 16.21 12.37 11.46
C PRO A 74 16.86 12.24 10.08
N ARG A 75 16.90 11.02 9.53
CA ARG A 75 17.41 10.70 8.19
C ARG A 75 16.70 9.44 7.70
N SER A 76 16.35 9.39 6.42
CA SER A 76 15.79 8.18 5.82
C SER A 76 16.84 7.07 5.75
N PRO A 77 16.44 5.80 5.98
CA PRO A 77 17.36 4.68 5.86
C PRO A 77 17.93 4.61 4.45
N ALA A 78 19.15 4.08 4.33
CA ALA A 78 19.70 3.73 3.02
C ALA A 78 18.78 2.69 2.35
N ARG A 79 18.76 2.68 1.02
CA ARG A 79 18.02 1.71 0.19
C ARG A 79 18.54 0.28 0.44
N GLN A 80 18.12 -0.33 1.54
CA GLN A 80 18.53 -1.66 1.97
C GLN A 80 17.29 -2.39 2.50
N GLY A 81 17.18 -3.67 2.15
CA GLY A 81 16.03 -4.50 2.49
C GLY A 81 15.83 -4.59 4.01
N GLY A 82 14.62 -4.28 4.46
CA GLY A 82 14.19 -4.53 5.84
C GLY A 82 13.58 -5.92 5.99
N VAL A 83 12.97 -6.19 7.16
CA VAL A 83 12.19 -7.41 7.39
C VAL A 83 10.91 -7.49 6.53
N VAL A 84 10.46 -6.34 6.01
CA VAL A 84 9.39 -6.25 5.02
C VAL A 84 10.04 -6.16 3.65
N ASP A 85 9.78 -7.16 2.78
CA ASP A 85 10.28 -7.18 1.40
C ASP A 85 9.58 -6.12 0.53
N HIS A 86 8.26 -6.06 0.58
CA HIS A 86 7.43 -5.16 -0.21
C HIS A 86 6.07 -4.90 0.44
N ILE A 87 5.36 -3.90 -0.08
CA ILE A 87 3.92 -3.71 0.16
C ILE A 87 3.16 -4.00 -1.13
N ALA A 88 2.04 -4.71 -1.01
CA ALA A 88 1.17 -5.01 -2.14
C ALA A 88 -0.13 -4.20 -2.04
N LEU A 89 -0.45 -3.47 -3.10
CA LEU A 89 -1.65 -2.64 -3.24
C LEU A 89 -2.55 -3.24 -4.31
N LYS A 90 -3.85 -3.27 -4.05
CA LYS A 90 -4.84 -3.59 -5.09
C LYS A 90 -4.97 -2.39 -6.03
N ALA A 91 -4.84 -2.62 -7.33
CA ALA A 91 -4.89 -1.61 -8.36
C ALA A 91 -5.92 -1.95 -9.44
N ARG A 92 -6.25 -0.95 -10.27
CA ARG A 92 -7.14 -1.06 -11.43
C ARG A 92 -6.55 -0.26 -12.58
N GLY A 93 -6.86 -0.63 -13.81
CA GLY A 93 -6.38 0.06 -15.00
C GLY A 93 -4.92 -0.29 -15.29
N LEU A 94 -4.66 -1.57 -15.60
CA LEU A 94 -3.32 -2.07 -15.88
C LEU A 94 -2.66 -1.35 -17.06
N ALA A 95 -3.40 -1.13 -18.15
CA ALA A 95 -2.91 -0.42 -19.33
C ALA A 95 -2.53 1.03 -19.00
N ALA A 96 -3.45 1.78 -18.36
CA ALA A 96 -3.20 3.16 -17.94
C ALA A 96 -2.03 3.27 -16.94
N THR A 97 -1.89 2.29 -16.04
CA THR A 97 -0.75 2.25 -15.10
C THR A 97 0.57 2.09 -15.84
N ARG A 98 0.66 1.20 -16.84
CA ARG A 98 1.88 1.04 -17.65
C ARG A 98 2.25 2.33 -18.37
N GLU A 99 1.27 3.01 -18.96
CA GLU A 99 1.48 4.30 -19.63
C GLU A 99 1.97 5.37 -18.66
N ALA A 100 1.34 5.49 -17.48
CA ALA A 100 1.73 6.45 -16.46
C ALA A 100 3.16 6.19 -15.93
N LEU A 101 3.51 4.93 -15.66
CA LEU A 101 4.86 4.55 -15.21
C LEU A 101 5.91 4.82 -16.29
N ALA A 102 5.61 4.53 -17.55
CA ALA A 102 6.49 4.82 -18.67
C ALA A 102 6.69 6.34 -18.86
N ALA A 103 5.61 7.12 -18.80
CA ALA A 103 5.68 8.58 -18.92
C ALA A 103 6.43 9.25 -17.77
N ALA A 104 6.39 8.66 -16.57
CA ALA A 104 7.14 9.11 -15.41
C ALA A 104 8.57 8.55 -15.33
N GLU A 105 9.02 7.79 -16.33
CA GLU A 105 10.33 7.12 -16.37
C GLU A 105 10.60 6.23 -15.14
N VAL A 106 9.54 5.65 -14.57
CA VAL A 106 9.65 4.74 -13.43
C VAL A 106 9.91 3.32 -13.94
N ALA A 107 11.06 2.77 -13.57
CA ALA A 107 11.38 1.38 -13.88
C ALA A 107 10.44 0.43 -13.13
N PHE A 108 9.82 -0.49 -13.88
CA PHE A 108 8.98 -1.55 -13.33
C PHE A 108 9.26 -2.89 -14.00
N SER A 109 8.92 -3.97 -13.31
CA SER A 109 8.80 -5.31 -13.88
C SER A 109 7.38 -5.81 -13.67
N GLU A 110 6.95 -6.79 -14.47
CA GLU A 110 5.62 -7.32 -14.33
C GLU A 110 5.55 -8.80 -14.66
N THR A 111 4.60 -9.49 -14.04
CA THR A 111 4.38 -10.91 -14.27
C THR A 111 2.92 -11.27 -14.03
N PRO A 112 2.32 -12.13 -14.88
CA PRO A 112 1.09 -12.80 -14.49
C PRO A 112 1.38 -13.78 -13.35
N LEU A 113 0.47 -13.89 -12.39
CA LEU A 113 0.54 -14.88 -11.32
C LEU A 113 -0.07 -16.19 -11.81
N LYS A 114 0.79 -17.15 -12.15
CA LYS A 114 0.39 -18.45 -12.75
C LYS A 114 -0.70 -19.14 -11.92
N GLY A 115 -1.75 -19.61 -12.60
CA GLY A 115 -2.89 -20.29 -11.96
C GLY A 115 -3.95 -19.36 -11.38
N THR A 116 -3.78 -18.03 -11.51
CA THR A 116 -4.78 -17.03 -11.13
C THR A 116 -5.07 -16.10 -12.29
N ARG A 117 -5.98 -15.15 -12.09
CA ARG A 117 -6.23 -14.04 -13.01
C ARG A 117 -5.63 -12.72 -12.52
N LEU A 118 -4.65 -12.82 -11.62
CA LEU A 118 -3.91 -11.66 -11.15
C LEU A 118 -2.70 -11.39 -12.07
N HIS A 119 -2.49 -10.10 -12.34
CA HIS A 119 -1.29 -9.59 -12.97
C HIS A 119 -0.60 -8.63 -12.00
N GLN A 120 0.68 -8.86 -11.75
CA GLN A 120 1.47 -8.14 -10.76
C GLN A 120 2.44 -7.20 -11.46
N VAL A 121 2.49 -5.96 -11.01
CA VAL A 121 3.50 -4.97 -11.43
C VAL A 121 4.33 -4.58 -10.21
N PHE A 122 5.65 -4.70 -10.33
CA PHE A 122 6.60 -4.39 -9.27
C PHE A 122 7.44 -3.17 -9.62
N LEU A 123 7.60 -2.27 -8.66
CA LEU A 123 8.40 -1.06 -8.80
C LEU A 123 9.03 -0.71 -7.44
N GLN A 124 9.90 0.30 -7.42
CA GLN A 124 10.45 0.84 -6.17
C GLN A 124 10.02 2.28 -6.00
N ASP A 125 9.72 2.66 -4.76
CA ASP A 125 9.51 4.05 -4.41
C ASP A 125 10.85 4.82 -4.36
N PRO A 126 10.83 6.16 -4.22
CA PRO A 126 12.03 6.98 -4.19
C PRO A 126 13.05 6.61 -3.10
N LEU A 127 12.59 5.97 -2.01
CA LEU A 127 13.42 5.50 -0.90
C LEU A 127 13.77 4.01 -1.01
N GLY A 128 13.42 3.35 -2.12
CA GLY A 128 13.78 1.96 -2.42
C GLY A 128 12.83 0.92 -1.82
N LEU A 129 11.69 1.31 -1.24
CA LEU A 129 10.67 0.34 -0.83
C LEU A 129 10.06 -0.29 -2.09
N LYS A 130 10.07 -1.61 -2.16
CA LYS A 130 9.41 -2.33 -3.23
C LYS A 130 7.89 -2.24 -3.05
N VAL A 131 7.22 -1.82 -4.11
CA VAL A 131 5.76 -1.72 -4.22
C VAL A 131 5.29 -2.72 -5.26
N GLU A 132 4.27 -3.49 -4.93
CA GLU A 132 3.57 -4.39 -5.82
C GLU A 132 2.16 -3.85 -6.07
N LEU A 133 1.77 -3.74 -7.33
CA LEU A 133 0.41 -3.42 -7.76
C LEU A 133 -0.23 -4.70 -8.30
N ASN A 134 -1.32 -5.13 -7.66
CA ASN A 134 -2.09 -6.30 -8.07
C ASN A 134 -3.32 -5.89 -8.89
N PHE A 135 -3.41 -6.37 -10.11
CA PHE A 135 -4.53 -6.17 -11.02
C PHE A 135 -5.28 -7.47 -11.20
N ASP A 136 -6.61 -7.43 -11.05
CA ASP A 136 -7.49 -8.56 -11.36
C ASP A 136 -7.97 -8.45 -12.81
N LEU A 137 -7.44 -9.31 -13.69
CA LEU A 137 -7.70 -9.27 -15.13
C LEU A 137 -9.17 -9.51 -15.48
N ASP A 138 -9.98 -10.09 -14.60
CA ASP A 138 -11.44 -10.16 -14.82
C ASP A 138 -12.11 -8.79 -14.69
N LEU A 139 -11.61 -7.95 -13.78
CA LEU A 139 -12.13 -6.60 -13.59
C LEU A 139 -11.61 -5.62 -14.66
N GLU A 140 -10.49 -5.92 -15.30
CA GLU A 140 -9.89 -5.09 -16.36
C GLU A 140 -10.59 -5.23 -17.72
N ILE A 141 -11.23 -6.38 -17.99
CA ILE A 141 -11.92 -6.65 -19.27
C ILE A 141 -13.31 -6.01 -19.32
N LEU A 142 -13.87 -5.61 -18.17
CA LEU A 142 -15.14 -4.89 -18.12
C LEU A 142 -14.93 -3.42 -18.48
N PRO A 143 -15.44 -2.92 -19.63
CA PRO A 143 -15.36 -1.50 -19.94
C PRO A 143 -16.13 -0.71 -18.88
N GLY A 144 -15.41 0.10 -18.09
CA GLY A 144 -16.00 1.10 -17.20
C GLY A 144 -16.57 0.59 -15.88
N ALA A 145 -16.01 -0.46 -15.26
CA ALA A 145 -16.39 -0.80 -13.89
C ALA A 145 -16.12 0.41 -12.96
N PRO A 146 -17.16 0.98 -12.31
CA PRO A 146 -16.97 2.16 -11.46
C PRO A 146 -16.08 1.81 -10.26
N ALA A 147 -15.31 2.81 -9.81
CA ALA A 147 -14.68 2.77 -8.50
C ALA A 147 -15.80 2.66 -7.45
N VAL A 148 -15.96 1.48 -6.86
CA VAL A 148 -16.80 1.27 -5.67
C VAL A 148 -16.01 1.66 -4.42
#